data_AF-A0A1C5HT74-F1
#
_entry.id   AF-A0A1C5HT74-F1
#
_cell.length_a   1.000
_cell.length_b   1.000
_cell.length_c   1.000
_cell.angle_alpha   90.00
_cell.angle_beta   90.00
_cell.angle_gamma   90.00
#
_symmetry.space_group_name_H-M   'P 1'
#
loop_
_entity.id
_entity.type
_entity.pdbx_description
1 polymer ?
#
loop_
_entity_poly.entity_id
_entity_poly.type
_entity_poly.pdbx_seq_one_letter_code
_entity_poly.pdbx_strand_id
1 'polypeptide(L)'
;MSELVDRRYGPAPLPRSRGPVSAAVLDALRRPPHDLPDNLAARLDPADPLTDEDLQLTLFLCYETHYRGWRGVADDWEWQPSLLALRSSAERVFEAAVRRLVGPLPAVRPAGVPAALADVVAADDGPSLAAHLQRRATLAQFREFVTHRSIYHLREADPHSWALPRLGGPAKAALVEIQMDEYGNGRLDRMHAELFRTTMARLGLDTGYAAHLDVVPAVTLATNNLMSLFGLHRRLRGALLGHLAAYEMTSSLPNRRYGNGLRRLGLDEVATRFYDEHVEADAVHEQIAAHDLCGGLVRVEPELAPDVVFGAAAALAVDRLFAAHLLDSWSAARTSLRTPANPTRTLTAPTAPTTTPPPLPAVA
;
A
#
# COMPACT_ATOMS: atom_id res chain seq x y z
N MET A 1 -12.34 17.11 27.15
CA MET A 1 -11.96 15.70 26.96
C MET A 1 -12.06 15.43 25.47
N SER A 2 -10.94 15.39 24.76
CA SER A 2 -10.94 15.09 23.32
C SER A 2 -11.61 13.74 23.12
N GLU A 3 -12.70 13.69 22.35
CA GLU A 3 -13.30 12.42 21.95
C GLU A 3 -12.20 11.54 21.34
N LEU A 4 -12.12 10.30 21.82
CA LEU A 4 -11.18 9.32 21.30
C LEU A 4 -11.55 9.09 19.84
N VAL A 5 -10.75 9.65 18.93
CA VAL A 5 -10.93 9.48 17.48
C VAL A 5 -11.08 7.99 17.18
N ASP A 6 -12.15 7.62 16.45
CA ASP A 6 -12.42 6.23 16.09
C ASP A 6 -11.23 5.67 15.32
N ARG A 7 -10.53 4.70 15.93
CA ARG A 7 -9.31 4.10 15.38
C ARG A 7 -9.55 3.37 14.05
N ARG A 8 -10.80 3.11 13.66
CA ARG A 8 -11.17 2.43 12.41
C ARG A 8 -11.23 3.38 11.21
N TYR A 9 -11.59 4.65 11.45
CA TYR A 9 -11.92 5.64 10.42
C TYR A 9 -11.02 6.87 10.44
N GLY A 10 -10.45 7.19 11.60
CA GLY A 10 -9.58 8.34 11.77
C GLY A 10 -8.14 8.11 11.28
N PRO A 11 -7.24 9.05 11.62
CA PRO A 11 -5.86 9.03 11.16
C PRO A 11 -5.10 7.82 11.71
N ALA A 12 -4.13 7.36 10.91
CA ALA A 12 -3.26 6.25 11.26
C ALA A 12 -2.39 6.57 12.48
N PRO A 13 -2.03 5.58 13.32
CA PRO A 13 -1.02 5.78 14.35
C PRO A 13 0.37 5.90 13.72
N LEU A 14 1.24 6.77 14.26
CA LEU A 14 2.63 6.84 13.80
C LEU A 14 3.37 5.50 14.07
N PRO A 15 4.05 4.92 13.06
CA PRO A 15 4.80 3.68 13.23
C PRO A 15 6.18 3.92 13.86
N ARG A 16 6.92 2.84 14.12
CA ARG A 16 8.35 2.86 14.42
C ARG A 16 9.15 3.09 13.15
N SER A 17 10.22 3.87 13.28
CA SER A 17 11.19 4.09 12.20
C SER A 17 11.87 2.80 11.78
N ARG A 18 12.25 2.72 10.51
CA ARG A 18 12.93 1.55 9.91
C ARG A 18 14.31 1.86 9.34
N GLY A 19 14.74 3.10 9.48
CA GLY A 19 16.08 3.55 9.20
C GLY A 19 16.25 5.04 9.50
N PRO A 20 17.41 5.62 9.15
CA PRO A 20 17.74 6.98 9.51
C PRO A 20 16.81 8.05 8.91
N VAL A 21 16.19 7.79 7.77
CA VAL A 21 15.35 8.75 7.06
C VAL A 21 13.92 8.75 7.62
N SER A 22 13.30 7.58 7.73
CA SER A 22 12.00 7.43 8.38
C SER A 22 12.02 7.90 9.83
N ALA A 23 13.13 7.73 10.56
CA ALA A 23 13.31 8.29 11.90
C ALA A 23 13.24 9.83 11.89
N ALA A 24 13.99 10.49 11.01
CA ALA A 24 13.97 11.95 10.91
C ALA A 24 12.60 12.50 10.50
N VAL A 25 11.91 11.84 9.56
CA VAL A 25 10.54 12.21 9.17
C VAL A 25 9.59 12.06 10.35
N LEU A 26 9.63 10.94 11.08
CA LEU A 26 8.78 10.72 12.25
C LEU A 26 9.01 11.77 13.36
N ASP A 27 10.27 12.14 13.61
CA ASP A 27 10.61 13.19 14.58
C ASP A 27 10.16 14.59 14.12
N ALA A 28 10.11 14.83 12.81
CA ALA A 28 9.57 16.05 12.25
C ALA A 28 8.04 16.12 12.35
N LEU A 29 7.33 15.06 11.96
CA LEU A 29 5.86 15.02 11.97
C LEU A 29 5.24 15.24 13.36
N ARG A 30 5.97 14.94 14.44
CA ARG A 30 5.55 15.21 15.83
C ARG A 30 5.59 16.68 16.23
N ARG A 31 6.07 17.56 15.37
CA ARG A 31 6.20 19.00 15.60
C ARG A 31 5.36 19.76 14.57
N PRO A 32 5.05 21.05 14.81
CA PRO A 32 4.46 21.90 13.78
C PRO A 32 5.27 21.86 12.47
N PRO A 33 4.63 22.02 11.30
CA PRO A 33 5.32 22.01 10.01
C PRO A 33 6.53 22.95 9.99
N HIS A 34 7.65 22.42 9.53
CA HIS A 34 8.92 23.13 9.39
C HIS A 34 9.77 22.41 8.33
N ASP A 35 10.83 23.07 7.88
CA ASP A 35 11.71 22.47 6.88
C ASP A 35 12.49 21.28 7.46
N LEU A 36 12.44 20.17 6.72
CA LEU A 36 13.29 19.01 6.93
C LEU A 36 14.74 19.34 6.53
N PRO A 37 15.73 18.65 7.08
CA PRO A 37 17.13 18.84 6.68
C PRO A 37 17.35 18.59 5.19
N ASP A 38 18.05 19.50 4.50
CA ASP A 38 18.27 19.47 3.05
C ASP A 38 18.93 18.17 2.54
N ASN A 39 19.78 17.56 3.36
CA ASN A 39 20.53 16.35 3.00
C ASN A 39 19.76 15.05 3.29
N LEU A 40 18.51 15.13 3.73
CA LEU A 40 17.78 13.96 4.21
C LEU A 40 17.54 12.93 3.09
N ALA A 41 17.21 13.38 1.88
CA ALA A 41 17.02 12.51 0.72
C ALA A 41 18.32 11.79 0.31
N ALA A 42 19.48 12.43 0.46
CA ALA A 42 20.78 11.84 0.13
C ALA A 42 21.18 10.69 1.06
N ARG A 43 20.46 10.51 2.18
CA ARG A 43 20.66 9.39 3.12
C ARG A 43 19.85 8.16 2.74
N LEU A 44 18.96 8.24 1.74
CA LEU A 44 18.31 7.08 1.14
C LEU A 44 19.30 6.42 0.16
N ASP A 45 19.99 5.39 0.61
CA ASP A 45 20.92 4.59 -0.19
C ASP A 45 20.53 3.10 -0.18
N PRO A 46 19.37 2.75 -0.79
CA PRO A 46 18.85 1.39 -0.78
C PRO A 46 19.64 0.47 -1.71
N ALA A 47 20.05 -0.70 -1.22
CA ALA A 47 20.62 -1.75 -2.07
C ALA A 47 19.59 -2.29 -3.09
N ASP A 48 18.35 -2.46 -2.64
CA ASP A 48 17.18 -2.74 -3.48
C ASP A 48 16.01 -1.84 -3.05
N PRO A 49 15.62 -0.85 -3.87
CA PRO A 49 14.50 0.03 -3.54
C PRO A 49 13.17 -0.66 -3.30
N LEU A 50 12.93 -1.87 -3.85
CA LEU A 50 11.65 -2.57 -3.71
C LEU A 50 11.50 -3.25 -2.34
N THR A 51 12.62 -3.54 -1.68
CA THR A 51 12.67 -4.26 -0.41
C THR A 51 13.35 -3.49 0.72
N ASP A 52 13.82 -2.26 0.45
CA ASP A 52 14.41 -1.38 1.46
C ASP A 52 13.36 -0.84 2.45
N GLU A 53 13.56 -1.15 3.72
CA GLU A 53 12.63 -0.83 4.80
C GLU A 53 12.54 0.67 5.12
N ASP A 54 13.63 1.43 4.97
CA ASP A 54 13.65 2.86 5.28
C ASP A 54 13.00 3.68 4.16
N LEU A 55 13.33 3.37 2.91
CA LEU A 55 12.74 3.98 1.73
C LEU A 55 11.23 3.73 1.67
N GLN A 56 10.81 2.47 1.80
CA GLN A 56 9.40 2.11 1.66
C GLN A 56 8.54 2.68 2.79
N LEU A 57 9.06 2.73 4.02
CA LEU A 57 8.35 3.44 5.10
C LEU A 57 8.34 4.95 4.89
N THR A 58 9.44 5.55 4.44
CA THR A 58 9.50 6.99 4.15
C THR A 58 8.46 7.40 3.12
N LEU A 59 8.34 6.64 2.03
CA LEU A 59 7.29 6.86 1.03
C LEU A 59 5.89 6.73 1.63
N PHE A 60 5.66 5.69 2.43
CA PHE A 60 4.35 5.47 3.08
C PHE A 60 3.98 6.63 4.02
N LEU A 61 4.94 7.12 4.83
CA LEU A 61 4.77 8.28 5.71
C LEU A 61 4.36 9.52 4.92
N CYS A 62 4.99 9.77 3.77
CA CYS A 62 4.66 10.89 2.90
C CYS A 62 3.28 10.73 2.25
N TYR A 63 2.95 9.53 1.77
CA TYR A 63 1.66 9.30 1.09
C TYR A 63 0.46 9.39 2.01
N GLU A 64 0.57 8.91 3.26
CA GLU A 64 -0.55 8.94 4.20
C GLU A 64 -1.02 10.36 4.54
N THR A 65 -0.16 11.39 4.37
CA THR A 65 -0.56 12.79 4.53
C THR A 65 -1.64 13.25 3.54
N HIS A 66 -1.79 12.55 2.40
CA HIS A 66 -2.83 12.81 1.42
C HIS A 66 -4.08 11.93 1.60
N TYR A 67 -4.05 10.97 2.53
CA TYR A 67 -5.21 10.12 2.83
C TYR A 67 -5.86 10.56 4.14
N ARG A 68 -5.79 9.73 5.19
CA ARG A 68 -6.42 10.03 6.49
C ARG A 68 -5.46 10.74 7.45
N GLY A 69 -4.20 10.93 7.05
CA GLY A 69 -3.19 11.57 7.88
C GLY A 69 -2.73 10.71 9.06
N TRP A 70 -1.95 11.34 9.94
CA TRP A 70 -1.34 10.70 11.10
C TRP A 70 -1.88 11.30 12.40
N ARG A 71 -2.14 10.45 13.39
CA ARG A 71 -2.72 10.88 14.66
C ARG A 71 -1.76 11.86 15.36
N GLY A 72 -2.27 13.06 15.65
CA GLY A 72 -1.51 14.10 16.35
C GLY A 72 -0.49 14.83 15.47
N VAL A 73 -0.56 14.67 14.15
CA VAL A 73 0.23 15.41 13.16
C VAL A 73 -0.66 16.49 12.55
N ALA A 74 -0.10 17.68 12.32
CA ALA A 74 -0.84 18.79 11.71
C ALA A 74 -1.09 18.56 10.22
N ASP A 75 -2.29 18.86 9.73
CA ASP A 75 -2.71 18.63 8.34
C ASP A 75 -1.88 19.45 7.34
N ASP A 76 -1.36 20.61 7.74
CA ASP A 76 -0.46 21.46 6.94
C ASP A 76 0.83 20.75 6.49
N TRP A 77 1.19 19.61 7.11
CA TRP A 77 2.27 18.76 6.61
C TRP A 77 2.01 18.22 5.21
N GLU A 78 0.75 18.06 4.80
CA GLU A 78 0.35 17.62 3.44
C GLU A 78 1.04 18.44 2.34
N TRP A 79 1.20 19.75 2.58
CA TRP A 79 1.77 20.68 1.60
C TRP A 79 3.12 21.26 2.01
N GLN A 80 3.79 20.67 3.01
CA GLN A 80 5.09 21.15 3.45
C GLN A 80 6.15 20.90 2.35
N PRO A 81 6.80 21.97 1.82
CA PRO A 81 7.63 21.85 0.62
C PRO A 81 8.81 20.87 0.72
N SER A 82 9.51 20.84 1.84
CA SER A 82 10.66 19.95 2.07
C SER A 82 10.24 18.48 2.20
N LEU A 83 9.03 18.19 2.74
CA LEU A 83 8.48 16.83 2.76
C LEU A 83 8.11 16.37 1.35
N LEU A 84 7.52 17.24 0.54
CA LEU A 84 7.23 16.97 -0.88
C LEU A 84 8.52 16.76 -1.69
N ALA A 85 9.58 17.52 -1.40
CA ALA A 85 10.90 17.36 -2.04
C ALA A 85 11.57 16.02 -1.67
N LEU A 86 11.48 15.60 -0.40
CA LEU A 86 11.92 14.29 0.05
C LEU A 86 11.15 13.18 -0.67
N ARG A 87 9.81 13.26 -0.69
CA ARG A 87 8.96 12.29 -1.39
C ARG A 87 9.34 12.18 -2.85
N SER A 88 9.46 13.31 -3.56
CA SER A 88 9.83 13.32 -4.97
C SER A 88 11.17 12.62 -5.23
N SER A 89 12.12 12.76 -4.32
CA SER A 89 13.43 12.10 -4.42
C SER A 89 13.33 10.59 -4.19
N ALA A 90 12.59 10.16 -3.18
CA ALA A 90 12.31 8.76 -2.91
C ALA A 90 11.52 8.08 -4.05
N GLU A 91 10.53 8.77 -4.61
CA GLU A 91 9.69 8.31 -5.73
C GLU A 91 10.53 8.03 -6.97
N ARG A 92 11.50 8.89 -7.32
CA ARG A 92 12.38 8.66 -8.48
C ARG A 92 13.15 7.33 -8.36
N VAL A 93 13.67 7.04 -7.17
CA VAL A 93 14.41 5.79 -6.90
C VAL A 93 13.48 4.58 -7.00
N PHE A 94 12.30 4.67 -6.39
CA PHE A 94 11.30 3.60 -6.40
C PHE A 94 10.73 3.34 -7.80
N GLU A 95 10.29 4.37 -8.53
CA GLU A 95 9.77 4.23 -9.90
C GLU A 95 10.81 3.62 -10.83
N ALA A 96 12.08 4.04 -10.74
CA ALA A 96 13.15 3.45 -11.53
C ALA A 96 13.32 1.95 -11.25
N ALA A 97 13.17 1.53 -9.99
CA ALA A 97 13.21 0.11 -9.62
C ALA A 97 12.00 -0.67 -10.16
N VAL A 98 10.79 -0.11 -10.07
CA VAL A 98 9.58 -0.72 -10.65
C VAL A 98 9.71 -0.87 -12.17
N ARG A 99 10.22 0.15 -12.87
CA ARG A 99 10.46 0.08 -14.32
C ARG A 99 11.49 -1.00 -14.68
N ARG A 100 12.56 -1.17 -13.89
CA ARG A 100 13.52 -2.27 -14.07
C ARG A 100 12.90 -3.63 -13.80
N LEU A 101 12.05 -3.74 -12.77
CA LEU A 101 11.36 -4.98 -12.42
C LEU A 101 10.41 -5.44 -13.53
N VAL A 102 9.66 -4.51 -14.12
CA VAL A 102 8.77 -4.81 -15.26
C VAL A 102 9.57 -5.16 -16.52
N GLY A 103 10.68 -4.47 -16.74
CA GLY A 103 11.50 -4.66 -17.94
C GLY A 103 10.85 -4.07 -19.20
N PRO A 104 11.37 -4.41 -20.40
CA PRO A 104 10.84 -3.91 -21.65
C PRO A 104 9.47 -4.53 -21.96
N LEU A 105 8.53 -3.68 -22.38
CA LEU A 105 7.20 -4.09 -22.84
C LEU A 105 7.10 -3.95 -24.37
N PRO A 106 6.32 -4.81 -25.04
CA PRO A 106 6.08 -4.67 -26.47
C PRO A 106 5.34 -3.36 -26.76
N ALA A 107 5.58 -2.79 -27.95
CA ALA A 107 4.83 -1.63 -28.39
C ALA A 107 3.37 -2.02 -28.65
N VAL A 108 2.43 -1.31 -28.03
CA VAL A 108 1.00 -1.58 -28.14
C VAL A 108 0.31 -0.41 -28.83
N ARG A 109 -0.41 -0.69 -29.92
CA ARG A 109 -1.30 0.30 -30.54
C ARG A 109 -2.51 0.53 -29.62
N PRO A 110 -3.09 1.73 -29.55
CA PRO A 110 -4.23 2.02 -28.67
C PRO A 110 -5.38 1.01 -28.77
N ALA A 111 -5.78 0.63 -29.99
CA ALA A 111 -6.84 -0.36 -30.22
C ALA A 111 -6.50 -1.78 -29.72
N GLY A 112 -5.24 -2.08 -29.46
CA GLY A 112 -4.76 -3.36 -28.93
C GLY A 112 -4.58 -3.39 -27.42
N VAL A 113 -4.86 -2.30 -26.70
CA VAL A 113 -4.65 -2.23 -25.24
C VAL A 113 -5.46 -3.30 -24.47
N PRO A 114 -6.76 -3.53 -24.74
CA PRO A 114 -7.49 -4.58 -24.04
C PRO A 114 -6.87 -5.97 -24.24
N ALA A 115 -6.44 -6.28 -25.47
CA ALA A 115 -5.76 -7.55 -25.76
C ALA A 115 -4.40 -7.65 -25.05
N ALA A 116 -3.62 -6.56 -25.05
CA ALA A 116 -2.33 -6.53 -24.35
C ALA A 116 -2.49 -6.68 -22.83
N LEU A 117 -3.56 -6.14 -22.23
CA LEU A 117 -3.87 -6.37 -20.81
C LEU A 117 -4.18 -7.86 -20.55
N ALA A 118 -4.98 -8.48 -21.42
CA ALA A 118 -5.25 -9.92 -21.33
C ALA A 118 -3.98 -10.77 -21.48
N ASP A 119 -3.09 -10.40 -22.41
CA ASP A 119 -1.79 -11.06 -22.58
C ASP A 119 -0.91 -10.93 -21.33
N VAL A 120 -0.87 -9.74 -20.72
CA VAL A 120 -0.11 -9.49 -19.48
C VAL A 120 -0.64 -10.34 -18.33
N VAL A 121 -1.97 -10.45 -18.18
CA VAL A 121 -2.61 -11.29 -17.15
C VAL A 121 -2.37 -12.78 -17.44
N ALA A 122 -2.53 -13.22 -18.68
CA ALA A 122 -2.35 -14.62 -19.07
C ALA A 122 -0.90 -15.09 -18.95
N ALA A 123 0.07 -14.18 -19.14
CA ALA A 123 1.49 -14.46 -18.99
C ALA A 123 1.98 -14.46 -17.53
N ASP A 124 1.14 -14.10 -16.56
CA ASP A 124 1.51 -14.13 -15.15
C ASP A 124 1.64 -15.57 -14.63
N ASP A 125 2.88 -16.04 -14.57
CA ASP A 125 3.27 -17.36 -14.08
C ASP A 125 3.77 -17.33 -12.62
N GLY A 126 3.40 -16.27 -11.89
CA GLY A 126 3.78 -16.05 -10.50
C GLY A 126 3.45 -17.21 -9.55
N PRO A 127 4.16 -17.30 -8.41
CA PRO A 127 3.95 -18.39 -7.47
C PRO A 127 2.52 -18.34 -6.92
N SER A 128 1.85 -19.49 -6.90
CA SER A 128 0.41 -19.53 -6.64
C SER A 128 0.05 -19.40 -5.15
N LEU A 129 0.22 -18.19 -4.59
CA LEU A 129 -0.13 -17.84 -3.22
C LEU A 129 -1.60 -18.18 -2.91
N ALA A 130 -2.51 -17.87 -3.83
CA ALA A 130 -3.92 -18.21 -3.68
C ALA A 130 -4.16 -19.72 -3.58
N ALA A 131 -3.45 -20.54 -4.36
CA ALA A 131 -3.59 -21.98 -4.28
C ALA A 131 -2.96 -22.56 -3.00
N HIS A 132 -1.90 -21.94 -2.46
CA HIS A 132 -1.37 -22.29 -1.14
C HIS A 132 -2.37 -21.96 -0.03
N LEU A 133 -2.93 -20.75 -0.02
CA LEU A 133 -3.94 -20.33 0.96
C LEU A 133 -5.18 -21.24 0.93
N GLN A 134 -5.64 -21.58 -0.27
CA GLN A 134 -6.75 -22.52 -0.44
C GLN A 134 -6.44 -23.90 0.14
N ARG A 135 -5.28 -24.48 -0.19
CA ARG A 135 -5.04 -25.93 0.00
C ARG A 135 -4.20 -26.29 1.22
N ARG A 136 -3.28 -25.43 1.63
CA ARG A 136 -2.18 -25.78 2.55
C ARG A 136 -2.02 -24.82 3.72
N ALA A 137 -2.43 -23.56 3.59
CA ALA A 137 -2.17 -22.59 4.64
C ALA A 137 -2.78 -23.00 5.99
N THR A 138 -2.06 -22.71 7.07
CA THR A 138 -2.58 -22.78 8.43
C THR A 138 -3.36 -21.52 8.76
N LEU A 139 -4.14 -21.53 9.85
CA LEU A 139 -4.81 -20.32 10.34
C LEU A 139 -3.81 -19.19 10.67
N ALA A 140 -2.61 -19.54 11.15
CA ALA A 140 -1.56 -18.56 11.41
C ALA A 140 -1.07 -17.89 10.11
N GLN A 141 -0.82 -18.67 9.05
CA GLN A 141 -0.42 -18.13 7.74
C GLN A 141 -1.54 -17.27 7.12
N PHE A 142 -2.81 -17.69 7.28
CA PHE A 142 -3.94 -16.89 6.79
C PHE A 142 -4.05 -15.55 7.55
N ARG A 143 -3.82 -15.54 8.87
CA ARG A 143 -3.74 -14.32 9.67
C ARG A 143 -2.61 -13.42 9.23
N GLU A 144 -1.42 -13.95 8.93
CA GLU A 144 -0.33 -13.16 8.37
C GLU A 144 -0.74 -12.54 7.03
N PHE A 145 -1.28 -13.33 6.11
CA PHE A 145 -1.76 -12.83 4.82
C PHE A 145 -2.77 -11.67 4.97
N VAL A 146 -3.77 -11.82 5.83
CA VAL A 146 -4.76 -10.76 6.10
C VAL A 146 -4.12 -9.55 6.81
N THR A 147 -3.12 -9.76 7.67
CA THR A 147 -2.33 -8.69 8.29
C THR A 147 -1.63 -7.84 7.24
N HIS A 148 -0.96 -8.46 6.26
CA HIS A 148 -0.35 -7.75 5.13
C HIS A 148 -1.38 -6.99 4.30
N ARG A 149 -2.47 -7.66 3.92
CA ARG A 149 -3.51 -7.10 3.06
C ARG A 149 -4.28 -5.97 3.74
N SER A 150 -4.33 -5.91 5.08
CA SER A 150 -5.03 -4.85 5.84
C SER A 150 -4.54 -3.43 5.57
N ILE A 151 -3.28 -3.28 5.15
CA ILE A 151 -2.67 -1.97 4.87
C ILE A 151 -3.33 -1.29 3.67
N TYR A 152 -3.77 -2.07 2.68
CA TYR A 152 -4.51 -1.59 1.52
C TYR A 152 -6.02 -1.71 1.73
N HIS A 153 -6.52 -2.90 2.07
CA HIS A 153 -7.96 -3.17 2.00
C HIS A 153 -8.80 -2.34 2.98
N LEU A 154 -8.23 -1.80 4.07
CA LEU A 154 -8.95 -0.86 4.96
C LEU A 154 -9.14 0.56 4.37
N ARG A 155 -8.59 0.81 3.18
CA ARG A 155 -8.77 2.02 2.35
C ARG A 155 -9.02 1.68 0.88
N GLU A 156 -9.50 0.48 0.59
CA GLU A 156 -10.00 0.16 -0.74
C GLU A 156 -11.23 1.02 -1.05
N ALA A 157 -11.31 1.76 -2.16
CA ALA A 157 -10.41 1.85 -3.33
C ALA A 157 -9.72 3.24 -3.47
N ASP A 158 -9.37 3.87 -2.35
CA ASP A 158 -8.93 5.27 -2.25
C ASP A 158 -7.79 5.67 -3.21
N PRO A 159 -6.72 4.86 -3.40
CA PRO A 159 -5.64 5.24 -4.33
C PRO A 159 -6.11 5.41 -5.78
N HIS A 160 -7.08 4.60 -6.24
CA HIS A 160 -7.62 4.67 -7.59
C HIS A 160 -8.58 5.85 -7.77
N SER A 161 -9.26 6.28 -6.71
CA SER A 161 -10.14 7.45 -6.71
C SER A 161 -9.40 8.75 -7.09
N TRP A 162 -8.08 8.84 -6.91
CA TRP A 162 -7.29 9.99 -7.35
C TRP A 162 -7.30 10.22 -8.88
N ALA A 163 -7.67 9.21 -9.68
CA ALA A 163 -7.86 9.38 -11.12
C ALA A 163 -9.13 10.18 -11.46
N LEU A 164 -10.18 10.16 -10.64
CA LEU A 164 -11.47 10.80 -10.94
C LEU A 164 -11.37 12.28 -11.36
N PRO A 165 -10.59 13.16 -10.68
CA PRO A 165 -10.43 14.55 -11.12
C PRO A 165 -9.56 14.72 -12.38
N ARG A 166 -8.85 13.67 -12.82
CA ARG A 166 -7.88 13.70 -13.92
C ARG A 166 -8.40 13.11 -15.22
N LEU A 167 -9.56 12.45 -15.15
CA LEU A 167 -10.22 11.82 -16.28
C LEU A 167 -11.41 12.64 -16.75
N GLY A 168 -11.75 12.48 -18.02
CA GLY A 168 -12.99 12.92 -18.64
C GLY A 168 -13.55 11.84 -19.56
N GLY A 169 -14.77 12.02 -20.04
CA GLY A 169 -15.38 11.12 -21.02
C GLY A 169 -15.65 9.70 -20.50
N PRO A 170 -15.72 8.70 -21.40
CA PRO A 170 -16.12 7.32 -21.07
C PRO A 170 -15.27 6.66 -19.99
N ALA A 171 -13.95 6.87 -19.99
CA ALA A 171 -13.07 6.31 -18.97
C ALA A 171 -13.42 6.80 -17.55
N LYS A 172 -13.86 8.05 -17.40
CA LYS A 172 -14.32 8.57 -16.11
C LYS A 172 -15.62 7.88 -15.67
N ALA A 173 -16.55 7.66 -16.60
CA ALA A 173 -17.81 6.97 -16.29
C ALA A 173 -17.54 5.53 -15.81
N ALA A 174 -16.70 4.79 -16.53
CA ALA A 174 -16.28 3.43 -16.16
C ALA A 174 -15.56 3.39 -14.81
N LEU A 175 -14.68 4.36 -14.52
CA LEU A 175 -14.02 4.44 -13.21
C LEU A 175 -15.04 4.70 -12.09
N VAL A 176 -16.01 5.60 -12.30
CA VAL A 176 -17.06 5.87 -11.29
C VAL A 176 -17.88 4.60 -11.03
N GLU A 177 -18.22 3.84 -12.07
CA GLU A 177 -18.97 2.59 -11.94
C GLU A 177 -18.23 1.58 -11.05
N ILE A 178 -16.95 1.31 -11.34
CA ILE A 178 -16.11 0.42 -10.52
C ILE A 178 -16.00 0.96 -9.09
N GLN A 179 -15.62 2.23 -8.91
CA GLN A 179 -15.44 2.79 -7.57
C GLN A 179 -16.74 2.81 -6.75
N MET A 180 -17.90 3.02 -7.37
CA MET A 180 -19.18 2.97 -6.66
C MET A 180 -19.43 1.60 -6.04
N ASP A 181 -19.07 0.53 -6.74
CA ASP A 181 -19.18 -0.83 -6.20
C ASP A 181 -18.21 -1.06 -5.03
N GLU A 182 -16.94 -0.68 -5.19
CA GLU A 182 -15.91 -0.75 -4.14
C GLU A 182 -16.32 -0.01 -2.85
N TYR A 183 -16.97 1.15 -3.02
CA TYR A 183 -17.54 1.95 -1.92
C TYR A 183 -18.93 1.45 -1.45
N GLY A 184 -19.31 0.23 -1.79
CA GLY A 184 -20.53 -0.44 -1.32
C GLY A 184 -21.81 0.22 -1.81
N ASN A 185 -21.76 0.92 -2.95
CA ASN A 185 -22.85 1.75 -3.47
C ASN A 185 -23.37 2.77 -2.43
N GLY A 186 -22.46 3.35 -1.64
CA GLY A 186 -22.78 4.31 -0.57
C GLY A 186 -23.34 3.67 0.71
N ARG A 187 -23.38 2.34 0.80
CA ARG A 187 -23.80 1.61 1.99
C ARG A 187 -22.60 1.08 2.75
N LEU A 188 -22.42 1.58 3.97
CA LEU A 188 -21.29 1.21 4.84
C LEU A 188 -21.18 -0.32 5.04
N ASP A 189 -22.29 -1.02 5.22
CA ASP A 189 -22.32 -2.48 5.43
C ASP A 189 -21.90 -3.32 4.22
N ARG A 190 -21.76 -2.68 3.04
CA ARG A 190 -21.33 -3.29 1.79
C ARG A 190 -19.97 -2.81 1.31
N MET A 191 -19.44 -1.72 1.88
CA MET A 191 -18.14 -1.19 1.48
C MET A 191 -17.06 -2.27 1.67
N HIS A 192 -16.23 -2.48 0.66
CA HIS A 192 -15.26 -3.58 0.65
C HIS A 192 -14.29 -3.49 1.84
N ALA A 193 -13.88 -2.28 2.22
CA ALA A 193 -13.10 -2.05 3.42
C ALA A 193 -13.79 -2.53 4.73
N GLU A 194 -15.12 -2.38 4.86
CA GLU A 194 -15.88 -2.89 6.01
C GLU A 194 -16.05 -4.41 5.98
N LEU A 195 -16.26 -4.99 4.79
CA LEU A 195 -16.28 -6.44 4.63
C LEU A 195 -14.93 -7.04 5.02
N PHE A 196 -13.81 -6.45 4.56
CA PHE A 196 -12.47 -6.89 4.92
C PHE A 196 -12.21 -6.75 6.43
N ARG A 197 -12.66 -5.63 7.04
CA ARG A 197 -12.56 -5.44 8.49
C ARG A 197 -13.35 -6.48 9.28
N THR A 198 -14.49 -6.90 8.75
CA THR A 198 -15.27 -8.01 9.31
C THR A 198 -14.48 -9.32 9.25
N THR A 199 -13.86 -9.64 8.11
CA THR A 199 -12.93 -10.78 7.99
C THR A 199 -11.80 -10.72 9.00
N MET A 200 -11.17 -9.55 9.18
CA MET A 200 -10.12 -9.34 10.19
C MET A 200 -10.61 -9.65 11.61
N ALA A 201 -11.80 -9.16 11.97
CA ALA A 201 -12.40 -9.43 13.28
C ALA A 201 -12.66 -10.94 13.50
N ARG A 202 -13.18 -11.65 12.49
CA ARG A 202 -13.40 -13.10 12.56
C ARG A 202 -12.09 -13.89 12.69
N LEU A 203 -10.98 -13.36 12.18
CA LEU A 203 -9.64 -13.92 12.35
C LEU A 203 -8.97 -13.52 13.68
N GLY A 204 -9.58 -12.65 14.48
CA GLY A 204 -9.04 -12.16 15.75
C GLY A 204 -7.91 -11.14 15.59
N LEU A 205 -7.91 -10.36 14.51
CA LEU A 205 -6.93 -9.31 14.25
C LEU A 205 -7.44 -7.93 14.74
N ASP A 206 -6.52 -7.03 15.11
CA ASP A 206 -6.85 -5.61 15.37
C ASP A 206 -7.38 -4.98 14.07
N THR A 207 -8.57 -4.40 14.12
CA THR A 207 -9.32 -3.82 13.00
C THR A 207 -9.11 -2.31 12.81
N GLY A 208 -8.25 -1.70 13.63
CA GLY A 208 -7.87 -0.31 13.49
C GLY A 208 -7.16 -0.04 12.16
N TYR A 209 -7.40 1.15 11.60
CA TYR A 209 -6.73 1.60 10.39
C TYR A 209 -5.21 1.67 10.61
N ALA A 210 -4.45 1.04 9.70
CA ALA A 210 -3.00 0.89 9.76
C ALA A 210 -2.46 0.27 11.07
N ALA A 211 -3.27 -0.47 11.83
CA ALA A 211 -2.87 -1.07 13.12
C ALA A 211 -1.66 -2.01 13.01
N HIS A 212 -1.49 -2.64 11.85
CA HIS A 212 -0.42 -3.62 11.60
C HIS A 212 0.79 -3.03 10.87
N LEU A 213 0.84 -1.70 10.72
CA LEU A 213 1.91 -1.03 9.97
C LEU A 213 3.31 -1.36 10.53
N ASP A 214 3.48 -1.58 11.82
CA ASP A 214 4.79 -1.88 12.41
C ASP A 214 5.34 -3.27 12.03
N VAL A 215 4.46 -4.22 11.70
CA VAL A 215 4.84 -5.64 11.50
C VAL A 215 4.91 -6.06 10.04
N VAL A 216 4.35 -5.27 9.11
CA VAL A 216 4.44 -5.59 7.68
C VAL A 216 5.79 -5.17 7.08
N PRO A 217 6.42 -5.98 6.21
CA PRO A 217 7.70 -5.66 5.58
C PRO A 217 7.61 -4.67 4.42
N ALA A 218 8.78 -4.17 3.99
CA ALA A 218 8.95 -3.24 2.87
C ALA A 218 8.21 -3.68 1.61
N VAL A 219 8.25 -4.98 1.27
CA VAL A 219 7.55 -5.52 0.08
C VAL A 219 6.03 -5.28 0.13
N THR A 220 5.42 -5.24 1.34
CA THR A 220 4.00 -4.90 1.50
C THR A 220 3.76 -3.39 1.37
N LEU A 221 4.71 -2.58 1.84
CA LEU A 221 4.63 -1.14 1.65
C LEU A 221 4.84 -0.78 0.18
N ALA A 222 5.71 -1.49 -0.55
CA ALA A 222 5.95 -1.29 -1.98
C ALA A 222 4.68 -1.48 -2.83
N THR A 223 3.87 -2.51 -2.57
CA THR A 223 2.59 -2.68 -3.27
C THR A 223 1.65 -1.49 -3.03
N ASN A 224 1.60 -0.99 -1.79
CA ASN A 224 0.78 0.17 -1.41
C ASN A 224 1.29 1.50 -1.99
N ASN A 225 2.60 1.69 -1.94
CA ASN A 225 3.29 2.87 -2.42
C ASN A 225 3.21 2.99 -3.94
N LEU A 226 3.15 1.87 -4.67
CA LEU A 226 2.95 1.86 -6.12
C LEU A 226 1.60 2.47 -6.50
N MET A 227 0.52 2.06 -5.82
CA MET A 227 -0.81 2.62 -6.04
C MET A 227 -0.85 4.13 -5.76
N SER A 228 -0.19 4.58 -4.68
CA SER A 228 -0.13 6.01 -4.34
C SER A 228 0.76 6.81 -5.29
N LEU A 229 1.86 6.23 -5.78
CA LEU A 229 2.70 6.84 -6.82
C LEU A 229 1.89 7.10 -8.09
N PHE A 230 1.14 6.10 -8.56
CA PHE A 230 0.28 6.25 -9.73
C PHE A 230 -0.90 7.20 -9.44
N GLY A 231 -1.48 7.06 -8.26
CA GLY A 231 -2.59 7.86 -7.73
C GLY A 231 -2.28 9.34 -7.68
N LEU A 232 -1.13 9.76 -7.15
CA LEU A 232 -0.83 11.17 -6.92
C LEU A 232 -0.16 11.87 -8.11
N HIS A 233 0.33 11.15 -9.13
CA HIS A 233 1.00 11.75 -10.28
C HIS A 233 0.15 11.72 -11.56
N ARG A 234 -0.31 12.89 -12.03
CA ARG A 234 -1.16 12.98 -13.25
C ARG A 234 -0.52 12.33 -14.48
N ARG A 235 0.81 12.39 -14.60
CA ARG A 235 1.56 11.75 -15.70
C ARG A 235 1.43 10.21 -15.68
N LEU A 236 1.13 9.61 -14.53
CA LEU A 236 1.00 8.16 -14.35
C LEU A 236 -0.48 7.70 -14.34
N ARG A 237 -1.43 8.54 -14.76
CA ARG A 237 -2.86 8.19 -14.77
C ARG A 237 -3.17 6.96 -15.63
N GLY A 238 -2.46 6.78 -16.76
CA GLY A 238 -2.58 5.56 -17.57
C GLY A 238 -2.14 4.33 -16.78
N ALA A 239 -1.01 4.42 -16.07
CA ALA A 239 -0.50 3.35 -15.22
C ALA A 239 -1.43 3.03 -14.05
N LEU A 240 -2.11 4.04 -13.47
CA LEU A 240 -3.11 3.80 -12.44
C LEU A 240 -4.30 2.96 -12.97
N LEU A 241 -4.81 3.29 -14.16
CA LEU A 241 -5.94 2.55 -14.74
C LEU A 241 -5.54 1.16 -15.19
N GLY A 242 -4.34 0.99 -15.74
CA GLY A 242 -3.79 -0.33 -16.05
C GLY A 242 -3.59 -1.19 -14.80
N HIS A 243 -3.11 -0.58 -13.71
CA HIS A 243 -3.01 -1.25 -12.41
C HIS A 243 -4.37 -1.70 -11.89
N LEU A 244 -5.40 -0.84 -11.96
CA LEU A 244 -6.77 -1.22 -11.59
C LEU A 244 -7.27 -2.37 -12.48
N ALA A 245 -7.11 -2.26 -13.79
CA ALA A 245 -7.53 -3.30 -14.72
C ALA A 245 -6.86 -4.65 -14.45
N ALA A 246 -5.58 -4.68 -14.10
CA ALA A 246 -4.94 -5.93 -13.70
C ALA A 246 -5.61 -6.57 -12.47
N TYR A 247 -6.03 -5.78 -11.48
CA TYR A 247 -6.73 -6.30 -10.31
C TYR A 247 -8.14 -6.77 -10.65
N GLU A 248 -8.92 -5.99 -11.41
CA GLU A 248 -10.26 -6.41 -11.86
C GLU A 248 -10.20 -7.70 -12.68
N MET A 249 -9.21 -7.82 -13.57
CA MET A 249 -9.05 -9.01 -14.42
C MET A 249 -8.48 -10.23 -13.69
N THR A 250 -7.98 -10.08 -12.45
CA THR A 250 -7.39 -11.18 -11.68
C THR A 250 -8.03 -11.37 -10.30
N SER A 251 -9.11 -10.66 -9.97
CA SER A 251 -9.64 -10.62 -8.61
C SER A 251 -10.30 -11.95 -8.22
N SER A 252 -11.15 -12.49 -9.07
CA SER A 252 -12.13 -13.49 -8.64
C SER A 252 -11.60 -14.90 -8.42
N LEU A 253 -10.73 -15.42 -9.29
CA LEU A 253 -10.17 -16.75 -9.08
C LEU A 253 -9.33 -16.81 -7.77
N PRO A 254 -8.43 -15.86 -7.49
CA PRO A 254 -7.78 -15.72 -6.18
C PRO A 254 -8.77 -15.55 -5.02
N ASN A 255 -9.76 -14.66 -5.14
CA ASN A 255 -10.74 -14.43 -4.06
C ASN A 255 -11.56 -15.70 -3.75
N ARG A 256 -12.03 -16.42 -4.77
CA ARG A 256 -12.68 -17.74 -4.62
C ARG A 256 -11.77 -18.72 -3.88
N ARG A 257 -10.48 -18.74 -4.19
CA ARG A 257 -9.48 -19.60 -3.53
C ARG A 257 -9.26 -19.19 -2.07
N TYR A 258 -9.22 -17.90 -1.77
CA TYR A 258 -9.10 -17.38 -0.41
C TYR A 258 -10.33 -17.75 0.43
N GLY A 259 -11.55 -17.51 -0.07
CA GLY A 259 -12.79 -17.90 0.59
C GLY A 259 -12.85 -19.40 0.86
N ASN A 260 -12.50 -20.24 -0.12
CA ASN A 260 -12.41 -21.69 0.05
C ASN A 260 -11.33 -22.11 1.07
N GLY A 261 -10.22 -21.39 1.15
CA GLY A 261 -9.19 -21.59 2.16
C GLY A 261 -9.70 -21.33 3.58
N LEU A 262 -10.45 -20.24 3.78
CA LEU A 262 -11.09 -19.94 5.06
C LEU A 262 -12.15 -20.98 5.45
N ARG A 263 -13.00 -21.41 4.51
CA ARG A 263 -13.96 -22.50 4.74
C ARG A 263 -13.29 -23.80 5.17
N ARG A 264 -12.19 -24.19 4.49
CA ARG A 264 -11.37 -25.35 4.88
C ARG A 264 -10.83 -25.24 6.30
N LEU A 265 -10.50 -24.02 6.75
CA LEU A 265 -10.01 -23.74 8.10
C LEU A 265 -11.13 -23.63 9.16
N GLY A 266 -12.39 -23.88 8.78
CA GLY A 266 -13.54 -23.89 9.69
C GLY A 266 -14.14 -22.52 10.00
N LEU A 267 -13.83 -21.49 9.20
CA LEU A 267 -14.47 -20.17 9.32
C LEU A 267 -15.81 -20.13 8.58
N ASP A 268 -16.71 -19.27 9.06
CA ASP A 268 -18.08 -19.13 8.57
C ASP A 268 -18.22 -18.11 7.44
N GLU A 269 -19.43 -18.00 6.89
CA GLU A 269 -19.78 -17.12 5.77
C GLU A 269 -19.50 -15.64 6.07
N VAL A 270 -19.61 -15.22 7.33
CA VAL A 270 -19.26 -13.86 7.76
C VAL A 270 -17.77 -13.58 7.54
N ALA A 271 -16.90 -14.57 7.74
CA ALA A 271 -15.46 -14.41 7.53
C ALA A 271 -15.09 -14.42 6.04
N THR A 272 -15.86 -15.11 5.19
CA THR A 272 -15.57 -15.24 3.76
C THR A 272 -16.21 -14.19 2.89
N ARG A 273 -17.21 -13.46 3.41
CA ARG A 273 -18.03 -12.50 2.64
C ARG A 273 -17.24 -11.52 1.78
N PHE A 274 -16.17 -10.92 2.31
CA PHE A 274 -15.29 -10.04 1.53
C PHE A 274 -14.81 -10.72 0.23
N TYR A 275 -14.33 -11.95 0.34
CA TYR A 275 -13.81 -12.70 -0.79
C TYR A 275 -14.92 -13.18 -1.73
N ASP A 276 -16.09 -13.53 -1.19
CA ASP A 276 -17.22 -13.99 -2.00
C ASP A 276 -17.83 -12.84 -2.82
N GLU A 277 -17.90 -11.63 -2.27
CA GLU A 277 -18.36 -10.42 -2.99
C GLU A 277 -17.53 -10.18 -4.27
N HIS A 278 -16.21 -10.28 -4.17
CA HIS A 278 -15.30 -10.13 -5.32
C HIS A 278 -15.42 -11.28 -6.35
N VAL A 279 -16.08 -12.37 -6.01
CA VAL A 279 -16.39 -13.48 -6.94
C VAL A 279 -17.73 -13.28 -7.63
N GLU A 280 -18.61 -12.43 -7.10
CA GLU A 280 -19.87 -12.07 -7.74
C GLU A 280 -19.68 -10.91 -8.73
N ALA A 281 -18.75 -9.99 -8.45
CA ALA A 281 -18.42 -8.84 -9.30
C ALA A 281 -17.77 -9.19 -10.66
N ASP A 282 -16.95 -10.26 -10.70
CA ASP A 282 -17.04 -11.23 -11.79
C ASP A 282 -16.54 -10.85 -13.21
N ALA A 283 -17.36 -11.22 -14.18
CA ALA A 283 -17.10 -10.96 -15.59
C ALA A 283 -17.41 -9.51 -16.03
N VAL A 284 -18.21 -8.76 -15.25
CA VAL A 284 -18.65 -7.40 -15.68
C VAL A 284 -17.52 -6.41 -15.46
N HIS A 285 -16.90 -6.42 -14.27
CA HIS A 285 -15.80 -5.50 -13.98
C HIS A 285 -14.56 -5.75 -14.84
N GLU A 286 -14.24 -7.02 -15.15
CA GLU A 286 -13.16 -7.36 -16.08
C GLU A 286 -13.33 -6.63 -17.43
N GLN A 287 -14.52 -6.73 -18.02
CA GLN A 287 -14.80 -6.11 -19.32
C GLN A 287 -14.84 -4.59 -19.24
N ILE A 288 -15.44 -4.03 -18.19
CA ILE A 288 -15.46 -2.59 -17.95
C ILE A 288 -14.02 -2.07 -17.81
N ALA A 289 -13.18 -2.74 -17.03
CA ALA A 289 -11.82 -2.28 -16.74
C ALA A 289 -10.90 -2.34 -17.98
N ALA A 290 -10.98 -3.42 -18.76
CA ALA A 290 -10.16 -3.55 -19.96
C ALA A 290 -10.67 -2.67 -21.11
N HIS A 291 -11.98 -2.69 -21.39
CA HIS A 291 -12.55 -2.09 -22.60
C HIS A 291 -13.06 -0.66 -22.40
N ASP A 292 -13.88 -0.41 -21.37
CA ASP A 292 -14.53 0.88 -21.18
C ASP A 292 -13.64 1.88 -20.44
N LEU A 293 -12.91 1.41 -19.43
CA LEU A 293 -11.94 2.19 -18.67
C LEU A 293 -10.65 2.39 -19.47
N CYS A 294 -9.87 1.32 -19.67
CA CYS A 294 -8.57 1.42 -20.35
C CYS A 294 -8.71 1.69 -21.85
N GLY A 295 -9.55 0.93 -22.54
CA GLY A 295 -9.85 1.15 -23.95
C GLY A 295 -10.53 2.51 -24.21
N GLY A 296 -11.38 2.98 -23.31
CA GLY A 296 -11.97 4.32 -23.37
C GLY A 296 -10.94 5.43 -23.18
N LEU A 297 -9.99 5.26 -22.25
CA LEU A 297 -8.91 6.22 -22.01
C LEU A 297 -8.06 6.39 -23.27
N VAL A 298 -7.52 5.31 -23.82
CA VAL A 298 -6.57 5.38 -24.95
C VAL A 298 -7.23 5.72 -26.28
N ARG A 299 -8.56 5.71 -26.35
CA ARG A 299 -9.31 6.25 -27.50
C ARG A 299 -9.30 7.78 -27.51
N VAL A 300 -9.27 8.40 -26.32
CA VAL A 300 -9.23 9.86 -26.14
C VAL A 300 -7.79 10.36 -26.02
N GLU A 301 -6.92 9.61 -25.33
CA GLU A 301 -5.52 9.93 -25.06
C GLU A 301 -4.60 8.77 -25.53
N PRO A 302 -4.41 8.57 -26.85
CA PRO A 302 -3.67 7.44 -27.42
C PRO A 302 -2.24 7.26 -26.91
N GLU A 303 -1.59 8.36 -26.54
CA GLU A 303 -0.22 8.38 -26.02
C GLU A 303 -0.06 7.66 -24.67
N LEU A 304 -1.16 7.41 -23.95
CA LEU A 304 -1.16 6.71 -22.66
C LEU A 304 -1.18 5.18 -22.79
N ALA A 305 -1.31 4.63 -24.00
CA ALA A 305 -1.33 3.18 -24.20
C ALA A 305 -0.14 2.44 -23.56
N PRO A 306 1.13 2.92 -23.67
CA PRO A 306 2.26 2.29 -22.99
C PRO A 306 2.15 2.35 -21.47
N ASP A 307 1.65 3.45 -20.92
CA ASP A 307 1.50 3.61 -19.46
C ASP A 307 0.45 2.65 -18.90
N VAL A 308 -0.66 2.42 -19.62
CA VAL A 308 -1.68 1.44 -19.22
C VAL A 308 -1.08 0.04 -19.09
N VAL A 309 -0.37 -0.43 -20.12
CA VAL A 309 0.24 -1.77 -20.09
C VAL A 309 1.34 -1.84 -19.02
N PHE A 310 2.12 -0.76 -18.85
CA PHE A 310 3.11 -0.66 -17.78
C PHE A 310 2.47 -0.75 -16.38
N GLY A 311 1.35 -0.08 -16.15
CA GLY A 311 0.63 -0.12 -14.88
C GLY A 311 0.18 -1.52 -14.50
N ALA A 312 -0.41 -2.24 -15.46
CA ALA A 312 -0.84 -3.62 -15.27
C ALA A 312 0.35 -4.55 -14.98
N ALA A 313 1.41 -4.46 -15.79
CA ALA A 313 2.60 -5.27 -15.60
C ALA A 313 3.32 -4.96 -14.26
N ALA A 314 3.34 -3.69 -13.84
CA ALA A 314 3.89 -3.27 -12.56
C ALA A 314 3.10 -3.86 -11.38
N ALA A 315 1.77 -3.82 -11.44
CA ALA A 315 0.89 -4.39 -10.41
C ALA A 315 1.18 -5.89 -10.19
N LEU A 316 1.20 -6.67 -11.27
CA LEU A 316 1.47 -8.10 -11.21
C LEU A 316 2.91 -8.38 -10.75
N ALA A 317 3.89 -7.59 -11.23
CA ALA A 317 5.29 -7.79 -10.85
C ALA A 317 5.55 -7.56 -9.35
N VAL A 318 4.95 -6.52 -8.74
CA VAL A 318 5.09 -6.30 -7.29
C VAL A 318 4.28 -7.31 -6.48
N ASP A 319 3.13 -7.79 -6.96
CA ASP A 319 2.37 -8.85 -6.29
C ASP A 319 3.12 -10.19 -6.34
N ARG A 320 3.88 -10.48 -7.40
CA ARG A 320 4.80 -11.64 -7.45
C ARG A 320 5.88 -11.57 -6.38
N LEU A 321 6.50 -10.40 -6.15
CA LEU A 321 7.48 -10.22 -5.07
C LEU A 321 6.85 -10.43 -3.69
N PHE A 322 5.64 -9.89 -3.50
CA PHE A 322 4.86 -10.11 -2.29
C PHE A 322 4.55 -11.60 -2.06
N ALA A 323 4.07 -12.29 -3.09
CA ALA A 323 3.75 -13.71 -3.03
C ALA A 323 4.99 -14.57 -2.74
N ALA A 324 6.12 -14.28 -3.39
CA ALA A 324 7.38 -14.95 -3.13
C ALA A 324 7.83 -14.78 -1.67
N HIS A 325 7.80 -13.55 -1.13
CA HIS A 325 8.16 -13.30 0.28
C HIS A 325 7.35 -14.14 1.27
N LEU A 326 6.03 -14.23 1.08
CA LEU A 326 5.15 -15.01 1.96
C LEU A 326 5.48 -16.51 1.86
N LEU A 327 5.55 -17.04 0.64
CA LEU A 327 5.77 -18.46 0.39
C LEU A 327 7.17 -18.91 0.81
N ASP A 328 8.20 -18.10 0.59
CA ASP A 328 9.57 -18.37 1.00
C ASP A 328 9.70 -18.36 2.53
N SER A 329 9.07 -17.39 3.21
CA SER A 329 9.04 -17.34 4.67
C SER A 329 8.37 -18.60 5.25
N TRP A 330 7.21 -18.95 4.72
CA TRP A 330 6.44 -20.11 5.18
C TRP A 330 7.09 -21.45 4.88
N SER A 331 7.72 -21.60 3.71
CA SER A 331 8.46 -22.81 3.36
C SER A 331 9.70 -23.01 4.24
N ALA A 332 10.30 -21.91 4.71
CA ALA A 332 11.37 -21.93 5.72
C ALA A 332 10.85 -22.03 7.17
N ALA A 333 9.55 -22.26 7.38
CA ALA A 333 8.90 -22.31 8.70
C ALA A 333 9.13 -21.05 9.55
N ARG A 334 9.20 -19.88 8.92
CA ARG A 334 9.30 -18.56 9.56
C ARG A 334 8.03 -17.73 9.28
N THR A 335 7.79 -16.75 10.14
CA THR A 335 6.77 -15.74 9.91
C THR A 335 7.16 -14.85 8.73
N SER A 336 6.17 -14.48 7.91
CA SER A 336 6.31 -13.49 6.83
C SER A 336 6.28 -12.04 7.34
N LEU A 337 5.93 -11.85 8.61
CA LEU A 337 5.92 -10.55 9.27
C LEU A 337 7.30 -10.20 9.84
N ARG A 338 7.54 -8.90 10.02
CA ARG A 338 8.71 -8.39 10.73
C ARG A 338 8.51 -8.52 12.23
N THR A 339 9.57 -8.86 12.94
CA THR A 339 9.66 -8.61 14.38
C THR A 339 10.08 -7.16 14.57
N PRO A 340 9.24 -6.27 15.14
CA PRO A 340 9.65 -4.89 15.39
C PRO A 340 10.87 -4.89 16.30
N ALA A 341 11.94 -4.19 15.90
CA ALA A 341 13.08 -4.00 16.78
C ALA A 341 12.59 -3.36 18.09
N ASN A 342 13.00 -3.91 19.24
CA ASN A 342 12.85 -3.20 20.49
C ASN A 342 13.64 -1.89 20.36
N PRO A 343 13.07 -0.73 20.75
CA PRO A 343 13.80 0.52 20.70
C PRO A 343 15.09 0.32 21.49
N THR A 344 16.22 0.40 20.80
CA THR A 344 17.52 0.41 21.45
C THR A 344 17.48 1.59 22.39
N ARG A 345 17.45 1.33 23.71
CA ARG A 345 17.57 2.36 24.72
C ARG A 345 18.87 3.07 24.41
N THR A 346 18.82 4.27 23.82
CA THR A 346 19.99 5.09 23.57
C THR A 346 20.66 5.20 24.92
N LEU A 347 21.82 4.55 25.08
CA LEU A 347 22.65 4.73 26.25
C LEU A 347 23.08 6.19 26.21
N THR A 348 22.30 7.05 26.86
CA THR A 348 22.77 8.36 27.29
C THR A 348 24.05 8.07 28.06
N ALA A 349 25.18 8.50 27.52
CA ALA A 349 26.46 8.46 28.21
C ALA A 349 26.25 9.06 29.60
N PRO A 350 26.76 8.43 30.68
CA PRO A 350 26.64 9.00 32.00
C PRO A 350 27.31 10.37 31.99
N THR A 351 26.52 11.42 32.17
CA THR A 351 27.02 12.76 32.49
C THR A 351 27.90 12.63 33.72
N ALA A 352 29.19 12.92 33.55
CA ALA A 352 30.13 12.95 34.66
C ALA A 352 29.59 13.90 35.75
N PRO A 353 29.70 13.54 37.04
CA PRO A 353 29.23 14.40 38.11
C PRO A 353 30.07 15.67 38.12
N THR A 354 29.41 16.82 37.97
CA THR A 354 30.00 18.14 38.17
C THR A 354 30.38 18.26 39.65
N THR A 355 31.67 18.10 39.95
CA THR A 355 32.21 18.38 41.28
C THR A 355 32.28 19.89 41.46
N THR A 356 31.28 20.43 42.16
CA THR A 356 31.30 21.81 42.65
C THR A 356 32.30 21.89 43.80
N PRO A 357 33.36 22.73 43.75
CA PRO A 357 34.26 22.88 44.87
C PRO A 357 33.57 23.65 46.03
N PRO A 358 33.93 23.37 47.29
CA PRO A 358 33.31 24.01 48.45
C PRO A 358 33.69 25.50 48.52
N PRO A 359 32.85 26.36 49.12
CA PRO A 359 33.13 27.78 49.25
C PRO A 359 34.28 28.01 50.24
N LEU A 360 35.17 28.95 49.89
CA LEU A 360 36.24 29.43 50.75
C LEU A 360 35.66 30.12 52.00
N PRO A 361 36.32 30.01 53.17
CA PRO A 361 35.84 30.64 54.39
C PRO A 361 36.03 32.16 54.32
N ALA A 362 35.01 32.90 54.76
CA ALA A 362 35.06 34.34 54.91
C ALA A 362 36.08 34.72 56.00
N VAL A 363 36.96 35.66 55.67
CA VAL A 363 37.81 36.37 56.64
C VAL A 363 37.46 37.86 56.55
N ALA A 364 37.18 38.41 57.73
CA ALA A 364 36.87 39.79 58.15
C ALA A 364 37.03 40.93 57.14
#